data_AF-A0A4V1SZF1-F1
#
_entry.id   AF-A0A4V1SZF1-F1
#
_cell.length_a   1.000
_cell.length_b   1.000
_cell.length_c   1.000
_cell.angle_alpha   90.00
_cell.angle_beta   90.00
_cell.angle_gamma   90.00
#
_symmetry.space_group_name_H-M   'P 1'
#
loop_
_entity.id
_entity.type
_entity.pdbx_description
1 polymer ?
#
loop_
_entity_poly.entity_id
_entity_poly.type
_entity_poly.pdbx_seq_one_letter_code
_entity_poly.pdbx_strand_id
1 'polypeptide(L)'
;MDKKIGKYRWTICALLFFATTINYLDRQVLSLLSGRLEEEFHWSNTDYANITAAFQFIYAISMLFAGRLIDRLGTKWGYAIAIIVWSCGAILHAKAIPIGGAISSLFGLVGVTGLSVSVLGFIFSRAILGFGESG
;
A
#
# COMPACT_ATOMS: atom_id res chain seq x y z
N MET A 1 -41.45 -18.87 -5.10
CA MET A 1 -40.33 -19.18 -6.00
C MET A 1 -39.03 -18.99 -5.23
N ASP A 2 -38.49 -20.07 -4.67
CA ASP A 2 -37.18 -20.04 -3.99
C ASP A 2 -36.11 -19.62 -4.99
N LYS A 3 -35.53 -18.44 -4.75
CA LYS A 3 -34.46 -17.88 -5.56
C LYS A 3 -33.22 -18.73 -5.28
N LYS A 4 -33.00 -19.80 -6.06
CA LYS A 4 -31.81 -20.68 -5.94
C LYS A 4 -30.58 -19.80 -5.73
N ILE A 5 -29.98 -19.91 -4.56
CA ILE A 5 -28.80 -19.13 -4.19
C ILE A 5 -27.69 -19.54 -5.18
N GLY A 6 -27.45 -18.72 -6.19
CA GLY A 6 -26.50 -19.04 -7.25
C GLY A 6 -25.09 -19.23 -6.69
N LYS A 7 -24.32 -20.16 -7.28
CA LYS A 7 -22.90 -20.41 -6.96
C LYS A 7 -22.02 -19.15 -7.00
N TYR A 8 -22.50 -18.10 -7.66
CA TYR A 8 -21.89 -16.78 -7.74
C TYR A 8 -21.49 -16.18 -6.38
N ARG A 9 -22.28 -16.40 -5.31
CA ARG A 9 -21.93 -15.92 -3.96
C ARG A 9 -20.68 -16.60 -3.41
N TRP A 10 -20.50 -17.90 -3.67
CA TRP A 10 -19.32 -18.65 -3.25
C TRP A 10 -18.08 -18.26 -4.04
N THR A 11 -18.22 -17.91 -5.33
CA THR A 11 -17.13 -17.32 -6.10
C THR A 11 -16.69 -15.98 -5.51
N ILE A 12 -17.62 -15.10 -5.13
CA ILE A 12 -17.29 -13.84 -4.45
C ILE A 12 -16.60 -14.12 -3.10
N CYS A 13 -17.10 -15.06 -2.30
CA CYS A 13 -16.45 -15.41 -1.03
C CYS A 13 -15.01 -15.91 -1.23
N ALA A 14 -14.77 -16.76 -2.23
CA ALA A 14 -13.41 -17.22 -2.55
C ALA A 14 -12.51 -16.06 -2.98
N LEU A 15 -12.99 -15.15 -3.83
CA LEU A 15 -12.25 -13.96 -4.25
C LEU A 15 -11.91 -13.05 -3.05
N LEU A 16 -12.88 -12.77 -2.18
CA LEU A 16 -12.68 -11.96 -0.98
C LEU A 16 -11.71 -12.63 -0.01
N PHE A 17 -11.79 -13.96 0.13
CA PHE A 17 -10.84 -14.72 0.95
C PHE A 17 -9.42 -14.54 0.46
N PHE A 18 -9.14 -14.79 -0.82
CA PHE A 18 -7.81 -14.62 -1.39
C PHE A 18 -7.35 -13.15 -1.33
N ALA A 19 -8.22 -12.19 -1.64
CA ALA A 19 -7.89 -10.77 -1.55
C ALA A 19 -7.48 -10.39 -0.12
N THR A 20 -8.21 -10.89 0.88
CA THR A 20 -7.88 -10.67 2.31
C THR A 20 -6.58 -11.35 2.68
N THR A 21 -6.34 -12.58 2.24
CA THR A 21 -5.07 -13.30 2.49
C THR A 21 -3.88 -12.55 1.92
N ILE A 22 -3.96 -12.10 0.66
CA ILE A 22 -2.89 -11.32 0.03
C ILE A 22 -2.70 -9.99 0.76
N ASN A 23 -3.78 -9.34 1.20
CA ASN A 23 -3.68 -8.10 2.00
C ASN A 23 -2.90 -8.32 3.30
N TYR A 24 -3.16 -9.41 4.02
CA TYR A 24 -2.42 -9.74 5.24
C TYR A 24 -0.94 -10.03 4.96
N LEU A 25 -0.64 -10.70 3.84
CA LEU A 25 0.75 -10.95 3.42
C LEU A 25 1.48 -9.64 3.10
N ASP A 26 0.86 -8.73 2.36
CA ASP A 26 1.44 -7.43 2.00
C ASP A 26 1.74 -6.56 3.22
N ARG A 27 0.94 -6.66 4.29
CA ARG A 27 1.23 -5.98 5.55
C ARG A 27 2.45 -6.57 6.26
N GLN A 28 2.67 -7.88 6.14
CA GLN A 28 3.78 -8.56 6.80
C GLN A 28 5.07 -8.56 6.00
N VAL A 29 5.02 -8.43 4.67
CA VAL A 29 6.18 -8.59 3.78
C VAL A 29 7.34 -7.66 4.15
N LEU A 30 7.06 -6.40 4.54
CA LEU A 30 8.10 -5.45 4.92
C LEU A 30 8.80 -5.85 6.22
N SER A 31 8.03 -6.32 7.20
CA SER A 31 8.55 -6.79 8.48
C SER A 31 9.34 -8.10 8.32
N LEU A 32 8.94 -8.96 7.39
CA LEU A 32 9.65 -10.21 7.08
C LEU A 32 10.95 -9.96 6.34
N LEU A 33 10.98 -8.94 5.46
CA LEU A 33 12.17 -8.57 4.70
C LEU A 33 13.04 -7.52 5.41
N SER A 34 12.66 -7.01 6.58
CA SER A 34 13.35 -5.87 7.22
C SER A 34 14.85 -6.16 7.41
N GLY A 35 15.22 -7.34 7.93
CA GLY A 35 16.63 -7.70 8.11
C GLY A 35 17.42 -7.78 6.80
N ARG A 36 16.81 -8.23 5.70
CA ARG A 36 17.47 -8.25 4.38
C ARG A 36 17.63 -6.84 3.80
N LEU A 37 16.61 -6.00 3.96
CA LEU A 37 16.63 -4.62 3.49
C LEU A 37 17.58 -3.74 4.32
N GLU A 38 17.70 -4.02 5.63
CA GLU A 38 18.69 -3.40 6.51
C GLU A 38 20.13 -3.73 6.08
N GLU A 39 20.41 -4.97 5.70
CA GLU A 39 21.72 -5.37 5.16
C GLU A 39 22.00 -4.78 3.77
N GLU A 40 21.01 -4.79 2.87
CA GLU A 40 21.18 -4.36 1.47
C GLU A 40 21.24 -2.83 1.31
N PHE A 41 20.40 -2.09 2.06
CA PHE A 41 20.30 -0.64 1.96
C PHE A 41 20.92 0.10 3.15
N HIS A 42 21.56 -0.61 4.08
CA HIS A 42 22.15 -0.07 5.30
C HIS A 42 21.15 0.77 6.12
N TRP A 43 19.89 0.32 6.17
CA TRP A 43 18.85 1.01 6.94
C TRP A 43 19.10 0.91 8.43
N SER A 44 18.89 2.02 9.13
CA SER A 44 18.77 2.01 10.58
C SER A 44 17.38 1.57 11.02
N ASN A 45 17.24 1.15 12.28
CA ASN A 45 15.93 0.91 12.88
C ASN A 45 15.00 2.13 12.79
N THR A 46 15.58 3.35 12.81
CA THR A 46 14.84 4.60 12.65
C THR A 46 14.29 4.76 11.24
N ASP A 47 15.02 4.34 10.21
CA ASP A 47 14.56 4.38 8.83
C ASP A 47 13.36 3.47 8.59
N TYR A 48 13.44 2.23 9.09
CA TYR A 48 12.32 1.30 9.05
C TYR A 48 11.10 1.84 9.82
N ALA A 49 11.32 2.40 11.02
CA ALA A 49 10.26 3.03 11.82
C ALA A 49 9.61 4.22 11.08
N ASN A 50 10.40 5.03 10.37
CA ASN A 50 9.89 6.14 9.58
C ASN A 50 9.02 5.65 8.40
N ILE A 51 9.44 4.57 7.71
CA ILE A 51 8.64 3.99 6.61
C ILE A 51 7.28 3.52 7.12
N THR A 52 7.29 2.75 8.21
CA THR A 52 6.07 2.19 8.80
C THR A 52 5.16 3.26 9.38
N ALA A 53 5.70 4.27 10.07
CA ALA A 53 4.94 5.39 10.61
C ALA A 53 4.29 6.24 9.50
N ALA A 54 5.04 6.57 8.44
CA ALA A 54 4.51 7.32 7.30
C ALA A 54 3.37 6.56 6.60
N PHE A 55 3.53 5.25 6.43
CA PHE A 55 2.47 4.38 5.92
C PHE A 55 1.20 4.42 6.80
N GLN A 56 1.35 4.24 8.11
CA GLN A 56 0.22 4.26 9.05
C GLN A 56 -0.51 5.61 9.05
N PHE A 57 0.25 6.70 8.99
CA PHE A 57 -0.32 8.05 8.92
C PHE A 57 -1.15 8.26 7.64
N ILE A 58 -0.61 7.89 6.49
CA ILE A 58 -1.31 8.00 5.20
C ILE A 58 -2.51 7.07 5.15
N TYR A 59 -2.39 5.84 5.66
CA TYR A 59 -3.50 4.90 5.78
C TYR A 59 -4.64 5.47 6.63
N ALA A 60 -4.33 6.05 7.80
CA ALA A 60 -5.31 6.67 8.68
C ALA A 60 -6.05 7.84 8.02
N ILE A 61 -5.31 8.71 7.30
CA ILE A 61 -5.91 9.80 6.52
C ILE A 61 -6.79 9.25 5.41
N SER A 62 -6.32 8.24 4.69
CA SER A 62 -7.07 7.65 3.56
C SER A 62 -8.40 7.06 4.05
N MET A 63 -8.41 6.43 5.23
CA MET A 63 -9.60 5.86 5.85
C MET A 63 -10.70 6.90 6.14
N LEU A 64 -10.34 8.15 6.46
CA LEU A 64 -11.30 9.25 6.63
C LEU A 64 -12.06 9.57 5.32
N PHE A 65 -11.40 9.41 4.17
CA PHE A 65 -11.98 9.74 2.87
C PHE A 65 -12.62 8.53 2.17
N ALA A 66 -12.07 7.33 2.39
CA ALA A 66 -12.48 6.10 1.72
C ALA A 66 -13.97 5.79 1.94
N GLY A 67 -14.49 5.92 3.17
CA GLY A 67 -15.90 5.69 3.47
C GLY A 67 -16.84 6.58 2.62
N ARG A 68 -16.57 7.88 2.58
CA ARG A 68 -17.37 8.83 1.78
C ARG A 68 -17.25 8.57 0.27
N LEU A 69 -16.11 8.09 -0.19
CA LEU A 69 -15.88 7.75 -1.59
C LEU A 69 -16.67 6.51 -2.00
N ILE A 70 -16.64 5.45 -1.18
CA ILE A 70 -17.39 4.20 -1.41
C ILE A 70 -18.89 4.46 -1.38
N ASP A 71 -19.37 5.27 -0.43
CA ASP A 71 -20.78 5.61 -0.31
C ASP A 71 -21.30 6.34 -1.58
N ARG A 72 -20.45 7.13 -2.24
CA ARG A 72 -20.81 7.84 -3.49
C ARG A 72 -20.69 6.97 -4.75
N LEU A 73 -19.65 6.13 -4.84
CA LEU A 73 -19.38 5.33 -6.05
C LEU A 73 -20.09 3.96 -6.04
N GLY A 74 -20.59 3.53 -4.88
CA GLY A 74 -21.16 2.22 -4.66
C GLY A 74 -20.08 1.14 -4.43
N THR A 75 -20.42 0.15 -3.62
CA THR A 75 -19.50 -0.91 -3.15
C THR A 75 -18.80 -1.68 -4.28
N LYS A 76 -19.47 -1.93 -5.41
CA LYS A 76 -18.87 -2.65 -6.54
C LYS A 76 -17.69 -1.91 -7.19
N TRP A 77 -17.81 -0.60 -7.36
CA TRP A 77 -16.78 0.21 -8.03
C TRP A 77 -15.74 0.69 -7.02
N GLY A 78 -16.15 0.98 -5.78
CA GLY A 78 -15.22 1.27 -4.68
C GLY A 78 -14.20 0.15 -4.51
N TYR A 79 -14.68 -1.10 -4.37
CA TYR A 79 -13.80 -2.26 -4.17
C TYR A 79 -12.91 -2.55 -5.38
N ALA A 80 -13.41 -2.36 -6.61
CA ALA A 80 -12.61 -2.54 -7.82
C ALA A 80 -11.47 -1.51 -7.91
N ILE A 81 -11.75 -0.24 -7.61
CA ILE A 81 -10.74 0.83 -7.59
C ILE A 81 -9.72 0.60 -6.48
N ALA A 82 -10.17 0.21 -5.29
CA ALA A 82 -9.31 -0.13 -4.16
C ALA A 82 -8.29 -1.22 -4.54
N ILE A 83 -8.76 -2.32 -5.13
CA ILE A 83 -7.88 -3.41 -5.61
C ILE A 83 -6.89 -2.92 -6.67
N ILE A 84 -7.32 -2.09 -7.61
CA ILE A 84 -6.43 -1.56 -8.66
C ILE A 84 -5.34 -0.69 -8.05
N VAL A 85 -5.70 0.25 -7.18
CA VAL A 85 -4.74 1.15 -6.53
C VAL A 85 -3.78 0.37 -5.64
N TRP A 86 -4.29 -0.59 -4.88
CA TRP A 86 -3.50 -1.49 -4.04
C TRP A 86 -2.50 -2.30 -4.88
N SER A 87 -2.96 -2.91 -5.97
CA SER A 87 -2.12 -3.69 -6.89
C SER A 87 -1.03 -2.82 -7.54
N CYS A 88 -1.37 -1.59 -7.94
CA CYS A 88 -0.39 -0.63 -8.43
C CYS A 88 0.65 -0.29 -7.35
N GLY A 89 0.23 -0.05 -6.11
CA GLY A 89 1.13 0.19 -4.97
C GLY A 89 2.09 -0.99 -4.71
N ALA A 90 1.61 -2.22 -4.84
CA ALA A 90 2.45 -3.41 -4.75
C ALA A 90 3.51 -3.47 -5.87
N ILE A 91 3.12 -3.20 -7.12
CA ILE A 91 4.06 -3.17 -8.27
C ILE A 91 5.09 -2.04 -8.11
N LEU A 92 4.70 -0.89 -7.56
CA LEU A 92 5.60 0.24 -7.35
C LEU A 92 6.78 -0.09 -6.42
N HIS A 93 6.62 -1.04 -5.48
CA HIS A 93 7.74 -1.51 -4.65
C HIS A 93 8.89 -2.10 -5.48
N ALA A 94 8.60 -2.76 -6.60
CA ALA A 94 9.63 -3.26 -7.51
C ALA A 94 10.43 -2.13 -8.19
N LYS A 95 9.87 -0.92 -8.24
CA LYS A 95 10.51 0.30 -8.77
C LYS A 95 10.82 1.32 -7.67
N ALA A 96 10.88 0.90 -6.40
CA ALA A 96 11.08 1.82 -5.28
C ALA A 96 12.37 2.64 -5.41
N ILE A 97 13.48 2.04 -5.88
CA ILE A 97 14.77 2.72 -6.01
C ILE A 97 14.76 3.88 -7.02
N PRO A 98 14.34 3.69 -8.29
CA PRO A 98 14.26 4.81 -9.23
C PRO A 98 13.22 5.87 -8.82
N ILE A 99 12.12 5.47 -8.18
CA ILE A 99 11.13 6.42 -7.63
C ILE A 99 11.75 7.27 -6.51
N GLY A 100 12.46 6.62 -5.60
CA GLY A 100 13.22 7.28 -4.55
C GLY A 100 14.23 8.27 -5.09
N GLY A 101 14.86 7.98 -6.23
CA GLY A 101 15.84 8.85 -6.87
C GLY A 101 15.21 10.09 -7.48
N ALA A 102 14.03 9.94 -8.09
CA ALA A 102 13.25 11.07 -8.57
C ALA A 102 12.79 11.96 -7.39
N ILE A 103 12.31 11.35 -6.31
CA ILE A 103 11.85 12.07 -5.12
C ILE A 103 13.03 12.79 -4.44
N SER A 104 14.18 12.14 -4.28
CA SER A 104 15.36 12.77 -3.67
C SER A 104 15.90 13.92 -4.53
N SER A 105 15.83 13.85 -5.86
CA SER A 105 16.20 14.96 -6.73
C SER A 105 15.29 16.19 -6.54
N LEU A 106 14.00 15.96 -6.27
CA LEU A 106 13.03 17.01 -5.98
C LEU A 106 13.27 17.62 -4.59
N PHE A 107 13.51 16.78 -3.57
CA PHE A 107 13.80 17.26 -2.21
C PHE A 107 15.17 17.93 -2.10
N GLY A 108 16.16 17.51 -2.90
CA GLY A 108 17.44 18.19 -3.03
C GLY A 108 17.31 19.62 -3.56
N LEU A 109 16.32 19.87 -4.43
CA LEU A 109 16.00 21.22 -4.91
C LEU A 109 15.38 22.09 -3.80
N VAL A 110 14.69 21.47 -2.84
CA VAL A 110 14.09 22.11 -1.66
C VAL A 110 15.05 22.16 -0.45
N GLY A 111 16.28 21.64 -0.59
CA GLY A 111 17.30 21.65 0.45
C GLY A 111 17.13 20.57 1.54
N VAL A 112 16.28 19.57 1.32
CA VAL A 112 16.05 18.46 2.26
C VAL A 112 16.85 17.24 1.80
N THR A 113 18.06 17.07 2.35
CA THR A 113 19.00 16.00 1.94
C THR A 113 19.42 15.12 3.13
N GLY A 114 18.46 14.48 3.79
CA GLY A 114 18.72 13.62 4.97
C GLY A 114 18.11 12.22 4.92
N LEU A 115 17.23 11.94 3.95
CA LEU A 115 16.56 10.64 3.83
C LEU A 115 17.16 9.85 2.67
N SER A 116 17.39 8.55 2.87
CA SER A 116 17.93 7.69 1.82
C SER A 116 16.91 7.51 0.68
N VAL A 117 17.44 7.38 -0.53
CA VAL A 117 16.67 7.15 -1.76
C VAL A 117 15.73 5.95 -1.61
N SER A 118 16.24 4.85 -1.04
CA SER A 118 15.45 3.65 -0.79
C SER A 118 14.32 3.91 0.22
N VAL A 119 14.56 4.63 1.32
CA VAL A 119 13.51 4.98 2.29
C VAL A 119 12.38 5.78 1.64
N LEU A 120 12.72 6.80 0.85
CA LEU A 120 11.72 7.63 0.17
C LEU A 120 10.89 6.83 -0.85
N GLY A 121 11.55 5.96 -1.61
CA GLY A 121 10.88 5.09 -2.58
C GLY A 121 9.92 4.10 -1.92
N PHE A 122 10.30 3.54 -0.78
CA PHE A 122 9.46 2.62 -0.02
C PHE A 122 8.30 3.34 0.68
N ILE A 123 8.52 4.53 1.25
CA ILE A 123 7.45 5.38 1.79
C ILE A 123 6.40 5.67 0.73
N PHE A 124 6.83 6.10 -0.46
CA PHE A 124 5.91 6.44 -1.55
C PHE A 124 5.11 5.23 -2.04
N SER A 125 5.79 4.10 -2.24
CA SER A 125 5.14 2.86 -2.68
C SER A 125 4.13 2.37 -1.64
N ARG A 126 4.47 2.46 -0.35
CA ARG A 126 3.56 2.14 0.75
C ARG A 126 2.43 3.13 0.92
N ALA A 127 2.65 4.42 0.68
CA ALA A 127 1.58 5.42 0.72
C ALA A 127 0.44 5.08 -0.24
N ILE A 128 0.79 4.73 -1.48
CA ILE A 128 -0.19 4.34 -2.51
C ILE A 128 -0.87 3.04 -2.15
N LEU A 129 -0.10 2.07 -1.64
CA LEU A 129 -0.62 0.81 -1.13
C LEU A 129 -1.67 1.08 -0.02
N GLY A 130 -1.34 1.90 0.98
CA GLY A 130 -2.22 2.24 2.10
C GLY A 130 -3.49 2.97 1.69
N PHE A 131 -3.44 3.81 0.64
CA PHE A 131 -4.65 4.40 0.08
C PHE A 131 -5.57 3.32 -0.51
N GLY A 132 -5.02 2.37 -1.26
CA GLY A 132 -5.76 1.23 -1.82
C GLY A 132 -6.35 0.30 -0.74
N GLU A 133 -5.65 0.09 0.37
CA GLU A 133 -6.13 -0.74 1.48
C GLU A 133 -7.23 -0.08 2.32
N SER A 134 -7.43 1.22 2.20
CA SER A 134 -8.35 1.98 3.06
C SER A 134 -9.82 1.89 2.62
N GLY A 135 -10.11 1.34 1.44
CA GLY A 135 -11.46 1.29 0.87
C GLY A 135 -11.87 -0.03 0.20
#